data_AF-A0A218ZHA7-F1
#
_entry.id   AF-A0A218ZHA7-F1
#
_cell.length_a   1.000
_cell.length_b   1.000
_cell.length_c   1.000
_cell.angle_alpha   90.00
_cell.angle_beta   90.00
_cell.angle_gamma   90.00
#
_symmetry.space_group_name_H-M   'P 1'
#
loop_
_entity.id
_entity.type
_entity.pdbx_description
1 polymer ?
#
loop_
_entity_poly.entity_id
_entity_poly.type
_entity_poly.pdbx_seq_one_letter_code
_entity_poly.pdbx_strand_id
1 'polypeptide(L)'
;MSHPFKGSPSLPFNTISKPTAAAATPSKDIHQALAELPEPRKHYQSASWSGNTPVPLSSWTAPELAKLPYYYVMPLSAGMRDTVALSMANSDPAPSSSWLSDADLAVYAAEWSRTGFQGALNWCRVATSPALTRDVDVVSGRTISVPALFVAGAKDWGMYQEPGVLEKLRDVCSEDMFKGVQVVAGTGHWVQQEQPERVVQLGLGFLGGGEE
;
A
#
# COMPACT_ATOMS: atom_id res chain seq x y z
N MET A 1 8.18 -26.18 -19.84
CA MET A 1 9.61 -26.49 -19.67
C MET A 1 10.07 -25.89 -18.36
N SER A 2 10.23 -26.73 -17.35
CA SER A 2 10.63 -26.39 -15.98
C SER A 2 12.14 -26.12 -15.91
N HIS A 3 12.52 -24.96 -15.40
CA HIS A 3 13.86 -24.70 -14.88
C HIS A 3 13.83 -24.72 -13.35
N PRO A 4 14.90 -25.17 -12.68
CA PRO A 4 14.89 -25.44 -11.26
C PRO A 4 15.01 -24.11 -10.51
N PHE A 5 13.93 -23.65 -9.89
CA PHE A 5 14.04 -22.66 -8.84
C PHE A 5 14.80 -23.32 -7.68
N LYS A 6 16.08 -22.97 -7.50
CA LYS A 6 16.68 -23.09 -6.17
C LYS A 6 15.80 -22.23 -5.28
N GLY A 7 15.03 -22.87 -4.40
CA GLY A 7 14.12 -22.20 -3.49
C GLY A 7 14.81 -21.05 -2.77
N SER A 8 14.05 -20.03 -2.37
CA SER A 8 14.56 -18.86 -1.67
C SER A 8 15.51 -19.28 -0.54
N PRO A 9 16.68 -18.64 -0.39
CA PRO A 9 17.59 -18.96 0.69
C PRO A 9 16.83 -18.91 2.02
N SER A 10 17.03 -19.93 2.86
CA SER A 10 16.40 -19.94 4.19
C SER A 10 16.93 -18.76 4.99
N LEU A 11 16.06 -17.77 5.24
CA LEU A 11 16.38 -16.70 6.17
C LEU A 11 16.33 -17.28 7.59
N PRO A 12 17.30 -16.95 8.45
CA PRO A 12 17.37 -17.52 9.78
C PRO A 12 16.10 -17.16 10.57
N PHE A 13 15.43 -18.19 11.08
CA PHE A 13 14.32 -18.06 12.01
C PHE A 13 14.87 -17.91 13.44
N ASN A 14 14.16 -17.17 14.30
CA ASN A 14 14.49 -17.04 15.73
C ASN A 14 15.83 -16.33 16.06
N THR A 15 16.23 -15.32 15.28
CA THR A 15 17.46 -14.53 15.53
C THR A 15 17.45 -13.74 16.83
N ILE A 16 16.28 -13.51 17.42
CA ILE A 16 16.13 -12.90 18.75
C ILE A 16 16.59 -13.88 19.86
N SER A 17 16.35 -15.18 19.71
CA SER A 17 16.74 -16.17 20.73
C SER A 17 18.06 -16.88 20.41
N LYS A 18 18.49 -16.89 19.13
CA LYS A 18 19.79 -17.41 18.67
C LYS A 18 20.37 -16.46 17.63
N PRO A 19 21.16 -15.46 18.05
CA PRO A 19 21.82 -14.58 17.10
C PRO A 19 22.90 -15.37 16.35
N THR A 20 22.69 -15.60 15.06
CA THR A 20 23.75 -16.08 14.18
C THR A 20 24.55 -14.87 13.71
N ALA A 21 25.85 -14.84 14.02
CA ALA A 21 26.75 -13.80 13.56
C ALA A 21 26.94 -13.93 12.03
N ALA A 22 26.13 -13.22 11.26
CA ALA A 22 26.47 -12.91 9.88
C ALA A 22 27.52 -11.80 9.90
N ALA A 23 28.63 -11.99 9.20
CA ALA A 23 29.62 -10.95 8.97
C ALA A 23 28.98 -9.82 8.14
N ALA A 24 28.36 -8.87 8.82
CA ALA A 24 27.89 -7.63 8.24
C ALA A 24 29.05 -6.63 8.30
N THR A 25 29.48 -6.16 7.13
CA THR A 25 30.16 -4.86 6.99
C THR A 25 29.40 -3.85 7.85
N PRO A 26 30.08 -2.98 8.64
CA PRO A 26 29.39 -2.08 9.56
C PRO A 26 28.47 -1.16 8.75
N SER A 27 27.19 -1.53 8.72
CA SER A 27 26.12 -0.70 8.21
C SER A 27 26.21 0.58 9.02
N LYS A 28 26.22 1.75 8.33
CA LYS A 28 25.81 3.00 8.98
C LYS A 28 24.59 2.68 9.85
N ASP A 29 24.59 3.17 11.09
CA ASP A 29 23.42 3.08 11.96
C ASP A 29 22.20 3.45 11.12
N ILE A 30 21.24 2.52 11.02
CA ILE A 30 20.06 2.70 10.17
C ILE A 30 19.30 3.96 10.58
N HIS A 31 19.32 4.32 11.86
CA HIS A 31 18.70 5.54 12.37
C HIS A 31 19.43 6.79 11.85
N GLN A 32 20.77 6.79 11.85
CA GLN A 32 21.56 7.87 11.27
C GLN A 32 21.38 7.96 9.74
N ALA A 33 21.35 6.82 9.06
CA ALA A 33 21.16 6.75 7.61
C ALA A 33 19.75 7.17 7.16
N LEU A 34 18.74 7.03 8.04
CA LEU A 34 17.39 7.53 7.84
C LEU A 34 17.29 9.04 8.10
N ALA A 35 17.98 9.56 9.11
CA ALA A 35 18.02 11.01 9.41
C ALA A 35 18.74 11.85 8.34
N GLU A 36 19.64 11.23 7.57
CA GLU A 36 20.36 11.88 6.45
C GLU A 36 19.54 11.91 5.13
N LEU A 37 18.35 11.31 5.08
CA LEU A 37 17.52 11.31 3.87
C LEU A 37 16.91 12.70 3.64
N PRO A 38 16.94 13.25 2.40
CA PRO A 38 16.08 14.38 2.06
C PRO A 38 14.64 13.94 2.27
N GLU A 39 13.83 14.71 3.00
CA GLU A 39 12.48 14.32 3.45
C GLU A 39 11.65 13.73 2.30
N PRO A 40 11.54 12.40 2.20
CA PRO A 40 10.84 11.79 1.10
C PRO A 40 9.36 11.78 1.47
N ARG A 41 8.60 12.70 0.89
CA ARG A 41 7.14 12.66 0.99
C ARG A 41 6.61 11.48 0.19
N LYS A 42 5.43 10.96 0.58
CA LYS A 42 4.70 9.91 -0.17
C LYS A 42 4.11 10.42 -1.49
N HIS A 43 4.70 11.47 -2.09
CA HIS A 43 4.15 12.17 -3.25
C HIS A 43 3.98 11.23 -4.45
N TYR A 44 4.84 10.21 -4.59
CA TYR A 44 4.84 9.26 -5.71
C TYR A 44 3.63 8.31 -5.68
N GLN A 45 2.72 8.48 -4.71
CA GLN A 45 1.43 7.78 -4.64
C GLN A 45 0.24 8.75 -4.71
N SER A 46 0.51 10.06 -4.78
CA SER A 46 -0.52 11.11 -4.81
C SER A 46 -1.03 11.38 -6.22
N ALA A 47 -2.21 11.97 -6.31
CA ALA A 47 -2.76 12.42 -7.58
C ALA A 47 -1.95 13.53 -8.27
N SER A 48 -1.18 14.31 -7.50
CA SER A 48 -0.35 15.39 -8.03
C SER A 48 0.90 14.88 -8.77
N TRP A 49 1.30 13.63 -8.53
CA TRP A 49 2.42 13.03 -9.23
C TRP A 49 2.03 12.60 -10.64
N SER A 50 2.78 13.07 -11.64
CA SER A 50 2.52 12.80 -13.06
C SER A 50 2.65 11.31 -13.42
N GLY A 51 3.47 10.55 -12.69
CA GLY A 51 3.60 9.10 -12.85
C GLY A 51 2.39 8.30 -12.33
N ASN A 52 1.43 8.95 -11.67
CA ASN A 52 0.25 8.28 -11.12
C ASN A 52 -0.90 8.25 -12.13
N THR A 53 -0.74 7.43 -13.16
CA THR A 53 -1.73 7.21 -14.24
C THR A 53 -2.22 5.75 -14.21
N PRO A 54 -3.15 5.41 -13.32
CA PRO A 54 -3.60 4.02 -13.20
C PRO A 54 -4.37 3.56 -14.43
N VAL A 55 -4.14 2.31 -14.79
CA VAL A 55 -4.89 1.58 -15.82
C VAL A 55 -5.26 0.20 -15.26
N PRO A 56 -6.47 -0.32 -15.55
CA PRO A 56 -6.84 -1.67 -15.17
C PRO A 56 -5.82 -2.69 -15.70
N LEU A 57 -5.31 -3.54 -14.81
CA LEU A 57 -4.58 -4.73 -15.22
C LEU A 57 -5.56 -5.73 -15.82
N SER A 58 -5.08 -6.55 -16.77
CA SER A 58 -5.89 -7.61 -17.39
C SER A 58 -5.74 -8.96 -16.69
N SER A 59 -4.62 -9.18 -15.99
CA SER A 59 -4.31 -10.41 -15.29
C SER A 59 -3.16 -10.21 -14.30
N TRP A 60 -2.97 -11.16 -13.38
CA TRP A 60 -1.85 -11.15 -12.44
C TRP A 60 -0.63 -11.89 -13.01
N THR A 61 -0.15 -11.40 -14.14
CA THR A 61 1.03 -11.93 -14.85
C THR A 61 2.19 -10.94 -14.78
N ALA A 62 3.43 -11.40 -14.92
CA ALA A 62 4.60 -10.54 -14.84
C ALA A 62 4.55 -9.32 -15.79
N PRO A 63 4.12 -9.44 -17.07
CA PRO A 63 4.04 -8.28 -17.97
C PRO A 63 2.99 -7.24 -17.54
N GLU A 64 1.87 -7.68 -16.97
CA GLU A 64 0.84 -6.77 -16.46
C GLU A 64 1.31 -6.08 -15.18
N LEU A 65 1.92 -6.84 -14.26
CA LEU A 65 2.49 -6.30 -13.03
C LEU A 65 3.60 -5.28 -13.28
N ALA A 66 4.35 -5.42 -14.37
CA ALA A 66 5.38 -4.45 -14.76
C ALA A 66 4.81 -3.07 -15.14
N LYS A 67 3.49 -2.94 -15.36
CA LYS A 67 2.83 -1.64 -15.57
C LYS A 67 2.64 -0.86 -14.26
N LEU A 68 2.66 -1.55 -13.12
CA LEU A 68 2.50 -0.91 -11.82
C LEU A 68 3.70 -0.02 -11.52
N PRO A 69 3.49 1.10 -10.81
CA PRO A 69 4.58 1.91 -10.30
C PRO A 69 5.53 1.11 -9.41
N TYR A 70 6.77 1.58 -9.30
CA TYR A 70 7.80 0.85 -8.56
C TYR A 70 7.53 0.69 -7.06
N TYR A 71 6.64 1.50 -6.48
CA TYR A 71 6.22 1.33 -5.10
C TYR A 71 5.33 0.09 -4.88
N TYR A 72 4.81 -0.54 -5.94
CA TYR A 72 4.21 -1.88 -5.89
C TYR A 72 5.17 -2.97 -6.37
N VAL A 73 5.88 -2.72 -7.47
CA VAL A 73 6.80 -3.71 -8.08
C VAL A 73 8.19 -3.09 -8.20
N MET A 74 9.05 -3.39 -7.24
CA MET A 74 10.40 -2.84 -7.22
C MET A 74 11.29 -3.44 -8.32
N PRO A 75 12.25 -2.67 -8.87
CA PRO A 75 13.31 -3.22 -9.70
C PRO A 75 14.10 -4.31 -8.96
N LEU A 76 14.48 -5.38 -9.66
CA LEU A 76 15.13 -6.56 -9.08
C LEU A 76 16.39 -6.24 -8.25
N SER A 77 17.17 -5.25 -8.68
CA SER A 77 18.43 -4.84 -8.05
C SER A 77 18.30 -3.63 -7.12
N ALA A 78 17.08 -3.21 -6.79
CA ALA A 78 16.82 -2.02 -5.97
C ALA A 78 16.21 -2.40 -4.62
N GLY A 79 16.64 -1.71 -3.55
CA GLY A 79 15.90 -1.70 -2.29
C GLY A 79 14.73 -0.72 -2.32
N MET A 80 13.93 -0.68 -1.25
CA MET A 80 12.83 0.28 -1.10
C MET A 80 13.34 1.73 -1.19
N ARG A 81 14.47 2.04 -0.54
CA ARG A 81 15.10 3.38 -0.59
C ARG A 81 15.47 3.78 -2.02
N ASP A 82 16.15 2.90 -2.75
CA ASP A 82 16.57 3.18 -4.12
C ASP A 82 15.35 3.33 -5.03
N THR A 83 14.33 2.51 -4.82
CA THR A 83 13.06 2.56 -5.54
C THR A 83 12.36 3.90 -5.35
N VAL A 84 12.24 4.36 -4.11
CA VAL A 84 11.68 5.68 -3.80
C VAL A 84 12.53 6.76 -4.46
N ALA A 85 13.85 6.74 -4.32
CA ALA A 85 14.73 7.72 -4.95
C ALA A 85 14.53 7.77 -6.49
N LEU A 86 14.37 6.61 -7.15
CA LEU A 86 14.07 6.53 -8.58
C LEU A 86 12.73 7.17 -8.93
N SER A 87 11.67 6.89 -8.16
CA SER A 87 10.34 7.50 -8.36
C SER A 87 10.34 9.00 -8.08
N MET A 88 11.20 9.47 -7.17
CA MET A 88 11.30 10.87 -6.77
C MET A 88 12.21 11.72 -7.67
N ALA A 89 13.15 11.12 -8.41
CA ALA A 89 14.24 11.82 -9.09
C ALA A 89 13.81 12.99 -10.02
N ASN A 90 12.61 12.92 -10.60
CA ASN A 90 12.06 13.93 -11.51
C ASN A 90 10.71 14.50 -11.03
N SER A 91 10.46 14.47 -9.73
CA SER A 91 9.16 14.83 -9.16
C SER A 91 9.24 16.11 -8.34
N ASP A 92 8.21 16.95 -8.46
CA ASP A 92 8.03 18.11 -7.57
C ASP A 92 7.28 17.66 -6.29
N PRO A 93 7.89 17.76 -5.10
CA PRO A 93 7.23 17.43 -3.84
C PRO A 93 6.31 18.54 -3.33
N ALA A 94 6.36 19.76 -3.88
CA ALA A 94 5.61 20.92 -3.38
C ALA A 94 4.09 20.71 -3.32
N PRO A 95 3.43 20.03 -4.27
CA PRO A 95 2.00 19.76 -4.17
C PRO A 95 1.60 18.85 -2.99
N SER A 96 2.52 18.02 -2.49
CA SER A 96 2.23 17.11 -1.37
C SER A 96 2.34 17.76 0.01
N SER A 97 3.05 18.89 0.13
CA SER A 97 3.11 19.65 1.40
C SER A 97 1.77 20.23 1.84
N SER A 98 0.80 20.36 0.93
CA SER A 98 -0.52 20.91 1.26
C SER A 98 -1.37 19.97 2.10
N TRP A 99 -1.12 18.65 2.02
CA TRP A 99 -1.89 17.62 2.71
C TRP A 99 -1.04 16.69 3.59
N LEU A 100 0.28 16.80 3.52
CA LEU A 100 1.23 16.06 4.36
C LEU A 100 2.34 17.01 4.83
N SER A 101 2.15 17.59 6.01
CA SER A 101 3.09 18.53 6.61
C SER A 101 4.33 17.83 7.17
N ASP A 102 5.38 18.61 7.46
CA ASP A 102 6.60 18.08 8.07
C ASP A 102 6.33 17.55 9.49
N ALA A 103 5.35 18.13 10.20
CA ALA A 103 4.90 17.63 11.49
C ALA A 103 4.22 16.25 11.38
N ASP A 104 3.41 16.03 10.34
CA ASP A 104 2.79 14.73 10.08
C ASP A 104 3.87 13.69 9.73
N LEU A 105 4.85 14.07 8.89
CA LEU A 105 5.99 13.21 8.55
C LEU A 105 6.82 12.83 9.76
N ALA A 106 7.04 13.77 10.68
CA ALA A 106 7.78 13.51 11.92
C ALA A 106 7.09 12.44 12.77
N VAL A 107 5.74 12.40 12.81
CA VAL A 107 4.99 11.32 13.48
C VAL A 107 5.27 9.97 12.82
N TYR A 108 5.18 9.87 11.49
CA TYR A 108 5.52 8.61 10.80
C TYR A 108 6.97 8.18 11.07
N ALA A 109 7.92 9.11 10.96
CA ALA A 109 9.34 8.82 11.16
C ALA A 109 9.62 8.33 12.59
N ALA A 110 9.00 8.96 13.59
CA ALA A 110 9.11 8.55 14.99
C ALA A 110 8.53 7.15 15.22
N GLU A 111 7.32 6.87 14.71
CA GLU A 111 6.66 5.58 14.91
C GLU A 111 7.36 4.43 14.20
N TRP A 112 7.83 4.63 12.95
CA TRP A 112 8.62 3.63 12.25
C TRP A 112 10.00 3.42 12.86
N SER A 113 10.62 4.46 13.42
CA SER A 113 11.89 4.32 14.16
C SER A 113 11.70 3.51 15.44
N ARG A 114 10.56 3.68 16.12
CA ARG A 114 10.24 2.98 17.37
C ARG A 114 9.82 1.51 17.15
N THR A 115 9.06 1.24 16.09
CA THR A 115 8.43 -0.08 15.87
C THR A 115 9.12 -0.93 14.80
N GLY A 116 9.90 -0.30 13.91
CA GLY A 116 10.46 -0.93 12.72
C GLY A 116 9.38 -1.37 11.71
N PHE A 117 9.80 -1.93 10.58
CA PHE A 117 8.91 -2.29 9.48
C PHE A 117 8.41 -3.75 9.52
N GLN A 118 8.98 -4.60 10.38
CA GLN A 118 8.75 -6.04 10.34
C GLN A 118 7.27 -6.42 10.52
N GLY A 119 6.56 -5.74 11.42
CA GLY A 119 5.13 -5.99 11.66
C GLY A 119 4.29 -5.72 10.42
N ALA A 120 4.50 -4.58 9.77
CA ALA A 120 3.80 -4.23 8.54
C ALA A 120 4.17 -5.17 7.38
N LEU A 121 5.45 -5.51 7.22
CA LEU A 121 5.91 -6.43 6.18
C LEU A 121 5.40 -7.87 6.36
N ASN A 122 5.07 -8.28 7.59
CA ASN A 122 4.43 -9.58 7.83
C ASN A 122 3.06 -9.69 7.15
N TRP A 123 2.33 -8.58 7.02
CA TRP A 123 1.06 -8.59 6.28
C TRP A 123 1.26 -9.07 4.85
N CYS A 124 2.26 -8.51 4.13
CA CYS A 124 2.56 -8.91 2.75
C CYS A 124 2.95 -10.39 2.68
N ARG A 125 3.78 -10.87 3.64
CA ARG A 125 4.19 -12.28 3.69
C ARG A 125 3.02 -13.24 3.86
N VAL A 126 2.04 -12.87 4.70
CA VAL A 126 0.83 -13.67 4.91
C VAL A 126 -0.06 -13.59 3.67
N ALA A 127 -0.37 -12.39 3.18
CA ALA A 127 -1.29 -12.17 2.06
C ALA A 127 -0.86 -12.89 0.77
N THR A 128 0.45 -13.08 0.54
CA THR A 128 0.98 -13.79 -0.63
C THR A 128 1.23 -15.29 -0.40
N SER A 129 0.85 -15.84 0.76
CA SER A 129 1.11 -17.23 1.12
C SER A 129 -0.20 -17.98 1.36
N PRO A 130 -0.64 -18.82 0.40
CA PRO A 130 -1.86 -19.62 0.56
C PRO A 130 -1.87 -20.50 1.80
N ALA A 131 -0.69 -20.92 2.27
CA ALA A 131 -0.58 -21.73 3.47
C ALA A 131 -0.92 -20.95 4.75
N LEU A 132 -0.65 -19.63 4.78
CA LEU A 132 -0.89 -18.76 5.93
C LEU A 132 -2.25 -18.07 5.89
N THR A 133 -2.93 -18.07 4.74
CA THR A 133 -4.27 -17.47 4.60
C THR A 133 -5.40 -18.47 4.79
N ARG A 134 -5.14 -19.77 4.97
CA ARG A 134 -6.20 -20.81 5.06
C ARG A 134 -7.25 -20.55 6.13
N ASP A 135 -6.88 -19.84 7.20
CA ASP A 135 -7.83 -19.52 8.27
C ASP A 135 -9.01 -18.67 7.76
N VAL A 136 -8.86 -17.95 6.64
CA VAL A 136 -9.96 -17.21 6.00
C VAL A 136 -10.92 -18.12 5.22
N ASP A 137 -10.52 -19.35 4.89
CA ASP A 137 -11.36 -20.28 4.12
C ASP A 137 -12.61 -20.70 4.91
N VAL A 138 -12.58 -20.60 6.24
CA VAL A 138 -13.73 -20.91 7.11
C VAL A 138 -14.95 -20.01 6.87
N VAL A 139 -14.73 -18.83 6.26
CA VAL A 139 -15.80 -17.91 5.84
C VAL A 139 -16.01 -17.90 4.33
N SER A 140 -15.39 -18.81 3.59
CA SER A 140 -15.57 -18.93 2.15
C SER A 140 -17.03 -19.13 1.78
N GLY A 141 -17.50 -18.41 0.75
CA GLY A 141 -18.89 -18.39 0.31
C GLY A 141 -19.85 -17.58 1.19
N ARG A 142 -19.40 -17.01 2.31
CA ARG A 142 -20.21 -16.05 3.08
C ARG A 142 -20.18 -14.67 2.43
N THR A 143 -21.26 -13.92 2.65
CA THR A 143 -21.38 -12.53 2.23
C THR A 143 -21.12 -11.57 3.39
N ILE A 144 -20.71 -10.35 3.07
CA ILE A 144 -20.65 -9.23 4.01
C ILE A 144 -22.09 -8.79 4.30
N SER A 145 -22.54 -8.92 5.54
CA SER A 145 -23.93 -8.66 5.96
C SER A 145 -24.12 -7.32 6.68
N VAL A 146 -23.08 -6.50 6.74
CA VAL A 146 -23.12 -5.14 7.31
C VAL A 146 -23.11 -4.10 6.20
N PRO A 147 -23.72 -2.91 6.40
CA PRO A 147 -23.60 -1.82 5.45
C PRO A 147 -22.13 -1.52 5.12
N ALA A 148 -21.81 -1.39 3.84
CA ALA A 148 -20.45 -1.18 3.36
C ALA A 148 -20.41 -0.10 2.28
N LEU A 149 -19.46 0.82 2.39
CA LEU A 149 -19.16 1.84 1.39
C LEU A 149 -17.68 1.74 1.04
N PHE A 150 -17.36 1.70 -0.25
CA PHE A 150 -15.97 1.73 -0.72
C PHE A 150 -15.61 3.16 -1.14
N VAL A 151 -14.51 3.70 -0.64
CA VAL A 151 -14.02 5.05 -0.96
C VAL A 151 -12.56 4.96 -1.40
N ALA A 152 -12.24 5.54 -2.54
CA ALA A 152 -10.88 5.54 -3.10
C ALA A 152 -10.60 6.78 -3.94
N GLY A 153 -9.32 7.12 -4.13
CA GLY A 153 -8.91 8.20 -5.01
C GLY A 153 -8.91 7.80 -6.47
N ALA A 154 -9.32 8.69 -7.37
CA ALA A 154 -9.38 8.43 -8.82
C ALA A 154 -8.02 8.06 -9.45
N LYS A 155 -6.91 8.44 -8.81
CA LYS A 155 -5.54 8.09 -9.24
C LYS A 155 -4.91 7.00 -8.38
N ASP A 156 -5.68 6.28 -7.57
CA ASP A 156 -5.17 5.14 -6.81
C ASP A 156 -5.10 3.88 -7.68
N TRP A 157 -3.90 3.35 -7.88
CA TRP A 157 -3.66 2.06 -8.54
C TRP A 157 -4.27 0.87 -7.80
N GLY A 158 -4.56 0.98 -6.49
CA GLY A 158 -5.18 -0.07 -5.69
C GLY A 158 -6.48 -0.63 -6.30
N MET A 159 -7.29 0.25 -6.89
CA MET A 159 -8.56 -0.14 -7.54
C MET A 159 -8.38 -0.95 -8.84
N TYR A 160 -7.20 -0.89 -9.45
CA TYR A 160 -6.96 -1.34 -10.82
C TYR A 160 -6.05 -2.57 -10.90
N GLN A 161 -5.57 -3.06 -9.76
CA GLN A 161 -4.63 -4.20 -9.70
C GLN A 161 -5.31 -5.54 -9.95
N GLU A 162 -6.53 -5.72 -9.43
CA GLU A 162 -7.29 -6.94 -9.67
C GLU A 162 -8.45 -6.64 -10.64
N PRO A 163 -8.45 -7.27 -11.84
CA PRO A 163 -9.53 -7.09 -12.79
C PRO A 163 -10.88 -7.51 -12.18
N GLY A 164 -11.87 -6.63 -12.25
CA GLY A 164 -13.23 -6.92 -11.81
C GLY A 164 -13.45 -6.81 -10.30
N VAL A 165 -12.46 -6.39 -9.50
CA VAL A 165 -12.56 -6.45 -8.03
C VAL A 165 -13.66 -5.55 -7.47
N LEU A 166 -13.84 -4.35 -8.03
CA LEU A 166 -14.87 -3.41 -7.58
C LEU A 166 -16.27 -3.86 -8.01
N GLU A 167 -16.38 -4.46 -9.19
CA GLU A 167 -17.62 -5.02 -9.72
C GLU A 167 -18.10 -6.18 -8.83
N LYS A 168 -17.17 -7.05 -8.42
CA LYS A 168 -17.43 -8.18 -7.50
C LYS A 168 -17.89 -7.73 -6.10
N LEU A 169 -17.63 -6.50 -5.67
CA LEU A 169 -18.06 -6.03 -4.34
C LEU A 169 -19.58 -6.14 -4.15
N ARG A 170 -20.34 -5.99 -5.24
CA ARG A 170 -21.80 -6.16 -5.22
C ARG A 170 -22.21 -7.61 -4.96
N ASP A 171 -21.44 -8.57 -5.45
CA ASP A 171 -21.74 -10.00 -5.35
C ASP A 171 -21.33 -10.60 -4.00
N VAL A 172 -20.32 -10.01 -3.34
CA VAL A 172 -19.82 -10.48 -2.03
C VAL A 172 -20.47 -9.78 -0.84
N CYS A 173 -21.29 -8.76 -1.08
CA CYS A 173 -22.14 -8.15 -0.06
C CYS A 173 -23.56 -8.72 -0.14
N SER A 174 -24.23 -8.77 1.01
CA SER A 174 -25.65 -9.14 1.06
C SER A 174 -26.50 -8.07 0.37
N GLU A 175 -27.73 -8.44 -0.02
CA GLU A 175 -28.69 -7.52 -0.63
C GLU A 175 -28.82 -6.23 0.20
N ASP A 176 -28.84 -5.08 -0.47
CA ASP A 176 -28.88 -3.74 0.10
C ASP A 176 -27.75 -3.35 1.06
N MET A 177 -26.75 -4.21 1.33
CA MET A 177 -25.65 -3.88 2.24
C MET A 177 -24.55 -3.07 1.55
N PHE A 178 -24.31 -3.27 0.26
CA PHE A 178 -23.34 -2.47 -0.46
C PHE A 178 -23.92 -1.13 -0.91
N LYS A 179 -23.43 -0.04 -0.32
CA LYS A 179 -23.87 1.35 -0.59
C LYS A 179 -23.12 1.99 -1.77
N GLY A 180 -22.23 1.23 -2.41
CA GLY A 180 -21.56 1.62 -3.65
C GLY A 180 -20.09 1.99 -3.49
N VAL A 181 -19.55 2.54 -4.57
CA VAL A 181 -18.16 2.99 -4.71
C VAL A 181 -18.17 4.51 -4.88
N GLN A 182 -17.36 5.20 -4.08
CA GLN A 182 -17.14 6.65 -4.16
C GLN A 182 -15.70 6.89 -4.60
N VAL A 183 -15.56 7.34 -5.85
CA VAL A 183 -14.25 7.67 -6.43
C VAL A 183 -14.02 9.17 -6.31
N VAL A 184 -13.02 9.57 -5.52
CA VAL A 184 -12.70 10.98 -5.25
C VAL A 184 -11.76 11.51 -6.33
N ALA A 185 -12.25 12.48 -7.11
CA ALA A 185 -11.47 13.11 -8.18
C ALA A 185 -10.21 13.80 -7.63
N GLY A 186 -9.16 13.88 -8.45
CA GLY A 186 -7.92 14.58 -8.08
C GLY A 186 -7.19 14.01 -6.87
N THR A 187 -7.41 12.74 -6.55
CA THR A 187 -6.89 12.10 -5.33
C THR A 187 -6.16 10.80 -5.63
N GLY A 188 -5.00 10.59 -5.00
CA GLY A 188 -4.19 9.38 -5.12
C GLY A 188 -4.53 8.32 -4.08
N HIS A 189 -3.50 7.61 -3.62
CA HIS A 189 -3.62 6.47 -2.70
C HIS A 189 -4.08 6.87 -1.29
N TRP A 190 -3.73 8.07 -0.83
CA TRP A 190 -3.98 8.51 0.55
C TRP A 190 -5.25 9.35 0.65
N VAL A 191 -6.38 8.81 0.20
CA VAL A 191 -7.64 9.58 0.00
C VAL A 191 -8.08 10.39 1.22
N GLN A 192 -7.90 9.84 2.40
CA GLN A 192 -8.23 10.45 3.69
C GLN A 192 -7.27 11.56 4.13
N GLN A 193 -6.07 11.64 3.56
CA GLN A 193 -5.11 12.72 3.80
C GLN A 193 -5.17 13.76 2.71
N GLU A 194 -5.29 13.34 1.44
CA GLU A 194 -5.34 14.22 0.27
C GLU A 194 -6.66 15.00 0.15
N GLN A 195 -7.79 14.43 0.60
CA GLN A 195 -9.12 15.08 0.60
C GLN A 195 -9.90 14.77 1.90
N PRO A 196 -9.41 15.21 3.07
CA PRO A 196 -9.97 14.82 4.36
C PRO A 196 -11.42 15.26 4.52
N GLU A 197 -11.78 16.47 4.11
CA GLU A 197 -13.14 17.00 4.21
C GLU A 197 -14.13 16.16 3.40
N ARG A 198 -13.72 15.74 2.20
CA ARG A 198 -14.56 14.90 1.33
C ARG A 198 -14.77 13.52 1.93
N VAL A 199 -13.73 12.91 2.51
CA VAL A 199 -13.84 11.61 3.19
C VAL A 199 -14.73 11.71 4.43
N VAL A 200 -14.60 12.77 5.22
CA VAL A 200 -15.48 13.03 6.38
C VAL A 200 -16.93 13.19 5.93
N GLN A 201 -17.20 13.98 4.88
CA GLN A 201 -18.55 14.14 4.34
C GLN A 201 -19.16 12.81 3.89
N LEU A 202 -18.38 11.98 3.18
CA LEU A 202 -18.80 10.65 2.76
C LEU A 202 -19.10 9.73 3.96
N GLY A 203 -18.25 9.76 4.98
CA GLY A 203 -18.42 9.00 6.21
C GLY A 203 -19.67 9.43 6.98
N LEU A 204 -19.89 10.73 7.16
CA LEU A 204 -21.09 11.26 7.82
C LEU A 204 -22.35 10.92 7.03
N GLY A 205 -22.35 11.09 5.71
CA GLY A 205 -23.48 10.69 4.86
C GLY A 205 -23.80 9.20 4.96
N PHE A 206 -22.77 8.35 5.04
CA PHE A 206 -22.93 6.91 5.23
C PHE A 206 -23.49 6.54 6.61
N LEU A 207 -23.09 7.25 7.66
CA LEU A 207 -23.56 7.04 9.03
C LEU A 207 -24.93 7.67 9.33
N GLY A 208 -25.54 8.38 8.36
CA GLY A 208 -26.84 9.05 8.51
C GLY A 208 -26.77 10.46 9.11
N GLY A 209 -25.60 11.10 9.09
CA GLY A 209 -25.35 12.45 9.61
C GLY A 209 -25.43 13.58 8.58
N GLY A 210 -26.15 13.40 7.47
CA GLY A 210 -26.46 14.46 6.51
C GLY A 210 -27.88 14.95 6.70
N GLU A 211 -28.04 16.24 6.96
CA GLU A 211 -29.29 16.95 7.23
C GLU A 211 -30.42 16.63 6.21
N GLU A 212 -31.64 16.55 6.75
CA GLU A 212 -32.90 16.68 6.02
C GLU A 212 -33.05 18.09 5.43
#